data_AF-A0A3G3GHG5-F1
#
_entry.id   AF-A0A3G3GHG5-F1
#
_cell.length_a   1.000
_cell.length_b   1.000
_cell.length_c   1.000
_cell.angle_alpha   90.00
_cell.angle_beta   90.00
_cell.angle_gamma   90.00
#
_symmetry.space_group_name_H-M   'P 1'
#
loop_
_entity.id
_entity.type
_entity.pdbx_description
1 polymer ?
#
loop_
_entity_poly.entity_id
_entity_poly.type
_entity_poly.pdbx_seq_one_letter_code
_entity_poly.pdbx_strand_id
1 'polypeptide(L)'
;MKKGKLYLLPLLLLWTFGFCPVFAQDLSQLSAKNPVKVSGSVGARSYYSMGSRSPLYRANPFGYGLSGSVTISLLNGVSFPFSVSYSNRQTSFAQPFNQFGMSPTYKGFTLHAGYRNLRFSDYTLNGFTMLGGGLEVQKGLLRMGFMMGRLNKSITSAENRPTTFRRMGYAARLGIGKGQNYLDLIMMQGYDDATSLTDYEKFGLSPARNTVVGVVINKSFGTRLVFNADAALSIYTGDVNAAKIDPALLEAQVSPVLYKTVDANISSRGLIAVSSSLAYSGKGYGIRAGYQRIDPGFTTMGMYNVNNDLEIISIAPRFNFLKNKVVFNGNLRLQRDNLYSDKLRSTRRFLPSATLSINPSTMFGIMVNANYSTLNQAPGIKQTVTQAVQLMNQANYTLMLMPRLTFVNEAFSHNLMLSVGTNQLIDNSTDTTFKRNTEYSGLNANFNYGLSLDKQFLSADFGVSYFSLTNIGGTTDNLGVTAGVSKGFLKNKLTSNLSANYNLSKESNAMSFSASARMKPAKHHRVGLTAYQVMSQDKTAANRNFNEFRGTLDYTYTF
;
A
#
# COMPACT_ATOMS: atom_id res chain seq x y z
N MET A 1 15.01 6.68 67.84
CA MET A 1 14.90 5.32 67.27
C MET A 1 14.98 5.39 65.76
N LYS A 2 15.83 4.56 65.17
CA LYS A 2 16.18 4.47 63.74
C LYS A 2 15.01 3.96 62.89
N LYS A 3 14.88 4.46 61.66
CA LYS A 3 14.78 3.68 60.41
C LYS A 3 14.85 4.60 59.19
N GLY A 4 16.07 4.78 58.68
CA GLY A 4 16.33 5.12 57.29
C GLY A 4 16.58 3.84 56.47
N LYS A 5 16.23 3.89 55.17
CA LYS A 5 16.54 3.02 54.01
C LYS A 5 15.38 3.20 53.01
N LEU A 6 15.51 3.37 51.69
CA LEU A 6 16.59 3.08 50.75
C LEU A 6 16.26 3.77 49.38
N TYR A 7 16.86 4.91 49.03
CA TYR A 7 16.78 5.51 47.67
C TYR A 7 18.06 5.24 46.85
N LEU A 8 18.69 4.08 47.07
CA LEU A 8 20.02 3.78 46.53
C LEU A 8 20.04 2.93 45.24
N LEU A 9 18.88 2.52 44.69
CA LEU A 9 18.84 1.71 43.46
C LEU A 9 18.73 2.48 42.12
N PRO A 10 18.11 3.68 42.02
CA PRO A 10 18.08 4.41 40.74
C PRO A 10 19.36 5.23 40.51
N LEU A 11 20.08 5.63 41.56
CA LEU A 11 21.31 6.39 41.44
C LEU A 11 22.52 5.52 41.07
N LEU A 12 22.54 4.24 41.49
CA LEU A 12 23.64 3.32 41.17
C LEU A 12 23.59 2.82 39.71
N LEU A 13 22.39 2.78 39.09
CA LEU A 13 22.22 2.43 37.67
C LEU A 13 22.57 3.58 36.71
N LEU A 14 22.55 4.83 37.19
CA LEU A 14 22.99 6.01 36.44
C LEU A 14 24.52 6.23 36.53
N TRP A 15 25.18 5.72 37.58
CA TRP A 15 26.63 5.84 37.74
C TRP A 15 27.43 4.75 37.01
N THR A 16 26.84 3.58 36.71
CA THR A 16 27.51 2.51 35.96
C THR A 16 27.48 2.68 34.43
N PHE A 17 26.86 3.74 33.89
CA PHE A 17 26.95 4.10 32.47
C PHE A 17 27.94 5.24 32.17
N GLY A 18 28.65 5.77 33.19
CA GLY A 18 29.53 6.94 33.07
C GLY A 18 30.97 6.67 32.62
N PHE A 19 31.41 5.43 32.49
CA PHE A 19 32.79 5.10 32.07
C PHE A 19 32.79 3.93 31.07
N CYS A 20 32.34 4.20 29.85
CA CYS A 20 32.79 3.39 28.72
C CYS A 20 34.02 4.10 28.15
N PRO A 21 35.24 3.52 28.25
CA PRO A 21 36.38 4.04 27.53
C PRO A 21 36.02 4.07 26.04
N VAL A 22 36.10 5.26 25.45
CA VAL A 22 36.01 5.48 24.01
C VAL A 22 37.20 4.77 23.38
N PHE A 23 37.01 3.48 23.08
CA PHE A 23 37.96 2.74 22.28
C PHE A 23 37.93 3.32 20.87
N ALA A 24 39.10 3.87 20.53
CA ALA A 24 39.57 4.30 19.23
C ALA A 24 38.75 3.82 18.03
N GLN A 25 38.44 4.81 17.19
CA GLN A 25 37.93 4.63 15.84
C GLN A 25 38.83 3.65 15.07
N ASP A 26 38.29 2.47 14.77
CA ASP A 26 38.81 1.68 13.66
C ASP A 26 38.20 2.25 12.36
N LEU A 27 38.90 3.24 11.80
CA LEU A 27 38.65 3.86 10.50
C LEU A 27 38.95 2.92 9.32
N SER A 28 39.29 1.64 9.53
CA SER A 28 39.65 0.73 8.43
C SER A 28 38.52 0.48 7.43
N GLN A 29 37.25 0.67 7.82
CA GLN A 29 36.10 0.65 6.89
C GLN A 29 35.73 2.02 6.30
N LEU A 30 36.36 3.11 6.77
CA LEU A 30 36.32 4.44 6.14
C LEU A 30 37.28 4.55 4.94
N SER A 31 38.09 3.51 4.68
CA SER A 31 38.81 3.33 3.41
C SER A 31 37.86 2.95 2.25
N ALA A 32 36.68 3.57 2.17
CA ALA A 32 35.87 3.54 0.96
C ALA A 32 36.50 4.52 -0.02
N LYS A 33 37.04 4.00 -1.13
CA LYS A 33 37.73 4.70 -2.23
C LYS A 33 37.02 5.95 -2.79
N ASN A 34 35.80 6.28 -2.34
CA ASN A 34 35.06 7.53 -2.56
C ASN A 34 34.09 7.77 -1.36
N PRO A 35 34.45 8.59 -0.35
CA PRO A 35 33.62 8.83 0.84
C PRO A 35 32.35 9.65 0.56
N VAL A 36 32.33 10.35 -0.58
CA VAL A 36 31.20 11.10 -1.10
C VAL A 36 30.87 10.58 -2.49
N LYS A 37 29.62 10.12 -2.68
CA LYS A 37 29.08 9.80 -4.00
C LYS A 37 27.96 10.77 -4.31
N VAL A 38 28.10 11.51 -5.41
CA VAL A 38 27.04 12.35 -5.93
C VAL A 38 26.43 11.65 -7.12
N SER A 39 25.13 11.40 -7.08
CA SER A 39 24.38 10.92 -8.23
C SER A 39 23.13 11.75 -8.42
N GLY A 40 22.62 11.84 -9.64
CA GLY A 40 21.47 12.67 -9.87
C GLY A 40 20.98 12.67 -11.31
N SER A 41 19.96 13.48 -11.55
CA SER A 41 19.46 13.72 -12.89
C SER A 41 18.97 15.14 -13.04
N VAL A 42 19.28 15.77 -14.17
CA VAL A 42 18.65 17.02 -14.60
C VAL A 42 17.87 16.73 -15.86
N GLY A 43 16.61 17.15 -15.89
CA GLY A 43 15.72 16.97 -17.02
C GLY A 43 15.01 18.25 -17.40
N ALA A 44 14.70 18.35 -18.68
CA ALA A 44 13.81 19.37 -19.23
C ALA A 44 12.66 18.65 -19.93
N ARG A 45 11.44 19.17 -19.80
CA ARG A 45 10.27 18.66 -20.50
C ARG A 45 9.49 19.85 -21.04
N SER A 46 9.18 19.84 -22.32
CA SER A 46 8.15 20.69 -22.90
C SER A 46 6.95 19.86 -23.32
N TYR A 47 5.78 20.47 -23.30
CA TYR A 47 4.58 19.91 -23.89
C TYR A 47 3.85 20.99 -24.67
N TYR A 48 3.17 20.55 -25.71
CA TYR A 48 2.29 21.36 -26.53
C TYR A 48 0.95 20.64 -26.63
N SER A 49 -0.15 21.36 -26.54
CA SER A 49 -1.51 20.81 -26.62
C SER A 49 -2.37 21.77 -27.42
N MET A 50 -3.09 21.28 -28.41
CA MET A 50 -4.12 22.03 -29.12
C MET A 50 -5.37 21.16 -29.23
N GLY A 51 -6.54 21.77 -29.24
CA GLY A 51 -7.77 21.03 -29.47
C GLY A 51 -9.00 21.90 -29.46
N SER A 52 -10.10 21.38 -29.99
CA SER A 52 -11.40 22.05 -29.98
C SER A 52 -12.37 21.24 -29.15
N ARG A 53 -13.11 21.91 -28.24
CA ARG A 53 -14.21 21.34 -27.45
C ARG A 53 -13.86 20.10 -26.60
N SER A 54 -12.57 19.85 -26.34
CA SER A 54 -12.12 18.77 -25.45
C SER A 54 -12.47 19.11 -24.00
N PRO A 55 -13.04 18.18 -23.20
CA PRO A 55 -13.18 18.33 -21.74
C PRO A 55 -11.82 18.51 -21.03
N LEU A 56 -10.72 18.16 -21.71
CA LEU A 56 -9.34 18.30 -21.26
C LEU A 56 -8.64 19.53 -21.86
N TYR A 57 -9.35 20.38 -22.62
CA TYR A 57 -8.80 21.59 -23.23
C TYR A 57 -8.14 22.46 -22.16
N ARG A 58 -6.81 22.59 -22.24
CA ARG A 58 -6.05 23.41 -21.32
C ARG A 58 -5.89 24.80 -21.93
N ALA A 59 -6.26 25.83 -21.17
CA ALA A 59 -6.21 27.23 -21.58
C ALA A 59 -4.83 27.73 -22.07
N ASN A 60 -3.75 27.01 -21.77
CA ASN A 60 -2.41 27.32 -22.27
C ASN A 60 -1.90 26.21 -23.21
N PRO A 61 -1.72 26.47 -24.52
CA PRO A 61 -1.33 25.46 -25.50
C PRO A 61 0.14 25.03 -25.38
N PHE A 62 0.99 25.76 -24.67
CA PHE A 62 2.41 25.40 -24.51
C PHE A 62 2.88 25.48 -23.06
N GLY A 63 3.66 24.51 -22.64
CA GLY A 63 4.46 24.72 -21.45
C GLY A 63 5.69 23.88 -21.34
N TYR A 64 6.49 24.24 -20.37
CA TYR A 64 7.79 23.66 -20.14
C TYR A 64 8.07 23.58 -18.65
N GLY A 65 8.90 22.62 -18.29
CA GLY A 65 9.40 22.46 -16.95
C GLY A 65 10.82 21.92 -16.94
N LEU A 66 11.57 22.37 -15.96
CA LEU A 66 12.90 21.89 -15.63
C LEU A 66 12.78 21.12 -14.33
N SER A 67 13.44 19.98 -14.22
CA SER A 67 13.55 19.24 -12.97
C SER A 67 14.97 18.79 -12.73
N GLY A 68 15.40 18.86 -11.47
CA GLY A 68 16.69 18.37 -11.02
C GLY A 68 16.50 17.48 -9.80
N SER A 69 17.26 16.41 -9.71
CA SER A 69 17.44 15.66 -8.47
C SER A 69 18.92 15.37 -8.26
N VAL A 70 19.41 15.57 -7.04
CA VAL A 70 20.79 15.32 -6.64
C VAL A 70 20.74 14.56 -5.34
N THR A 71 21.37 13.40 -5.28
CA THR A 71 21.56 12.63 -4.07
C THR A 71 23.03 12.62 -3.71
N ILE A 72 23.37 13.27 -2.59
CA ILE A 72 24.72 13.21 -2.02
C ILE A 72 24.73 12.08 -1.00
N SER A 73 25.46 11.01 -1.26
CA SER A 73 25.63 9.89 -0.34
C SER A 73 26.99 9.98 0.35
N LEU A 74 26.96 10.15 1.67
CA LEU A 74 28.13 10.13 2.55
C LEU A 74 28.28 8.75 3.18
N LEU A 75 29.49 8.20 3.12
CA LEU A 75 29.91 7.02 3.90
C LEU A 75 28.98 5.79 3.77
N ASN A 76 28.27 5.65 2.65
CA ASN A 76 27.29 4.60 2.34
C ASN A 76 26.11 4.45 3.35
N GLY A 77 25.91 5.40 4.26
CA GLY A 77 24.87 5.33 5.31
C GLY A 77 23.95 6.56 5.40
N VAL A 78 24.36 7.69 4.83
CA VAL A 78 23.58 8.94 4.85
C VAL A 78 23.43 9.46 3.42
N SER A 79 22.19 9.58 2.95
CA SER A 79 21.89 10.13 1.62
C SER A 79 21.04 11.39 1.77
N PHE A 80 21.47 12.46 1.12
CA PHE A 80 20.78 13.75 1.07
C PHE A 80 20.18 13.94 -0.33
N PRO A 81 18.89 13.59 -0.53
CA PRO A 81 18.19 13.85 -1.78
C PRO A 81 17.70 15.30 -1.81
N PHE A 82 18.14 16.05 -2.80
CA PHE A 82 17.66 17.38 -3.15
C PHE A 82 16.91 17.27 -4.48
N SER A 83 15.75 17.91 -4.59
CA SER A 83 15.06 18.05 -5.86
C SER A 83 14.57 19.48 -6.06
N VAL A 84 14.55 19.91 -7.31
CA VAL A 84 14.02 21.21 -7.72
C VAL A 84 13.17 21.00 -8.96
N SER A 85 12.05 21.69 -9.05
CA SER A 85 11.24 21.74 -10.26
C SER A 85 10.81 23.17 -10.54
N TYR A 86 10.94 23.59 -11.79
CA TYR A 86 10.46 24.87 -12.28
C TYR A 86 9.51 24.63 -13.44
N SER A 87 8.39 25.34 -13.54
CA SER A 87 7.49 25.25 -14.69
C SER A 87 6.75 26.56 -14.96
N ASN A 88 6.41 26.81 -16.22
CA ASN A 88 5.66 28.00 -16.63
C ASN A 88 4.17 27.98 -16.27
N ARG A 89 3.68 26.90 -15.65
CA ARG A 89 2.31 26.80 -15.14
C ARG A 89 2.21 26.96 -13.62
N GLN A 90 3.34 26.94 -12.91
CA GLN A 90 3.49 27.25 -11.49
C GLN A 90 4.97 27.01 -11.12
N THR A 91 5.61 27.99 -10.48
CA THR A 91 6.88 27.77 -9.78
C THR A 91 6.58 27.08 -8.47
N SER A 92 6.64 25.75 -8.44
CA SER A 92 6.63 25.01 -7.18
C SER A 92 8.07 24.77 -6.75
N PHE A 93 8.62 25.70 -5.96
CA PHE A 93 9.73 25.36 -5.09
C PHE A 93 9.17 24.55 -3.93
N ALA A 94 9.03 23.25 -4.13
CA ALA A 94 8.90 22.34 -3.00
C ALA A 94 10.31 22.21 -2.41
N GLN A 95 10.67 23.07 -1.46
CA GLN A 95 11.56 22.58 -0.41
C GLN A 95 10.77 21.41 0.19
N PRO A 96 11.22 20.16 0.07
CA PRO A 96 10.55 19.10 0.81
C PRO A 96 10.44 19.60 2.25
N PHE A 97 9.26 19.49 2.86
CA PHE A 97 9.18 19.73 4.30
C PHE A 97 10.26 18.82 4.88
N ASN A 98 11.32 19.43 5.40
CA ASN A 98 12.64 18.83 5.45
C ASN A 98 12.65 17.71 6.50
N GLN A 99 12.12 16.54 6.13
CA GLN A 99 12.03 15.37 6.97
C GLN A 99 13.31 14.56 6.81
N PHE A 100 14.39 15.05 7.43
CA PHE A 100 15.68 14.37 7.41
C PHE A 100 15.70 13.25 8.44
N GLY A 101 16.26 12.10 8.07
CA GLY A 101 16.59 11.06 9.03
C GLY A 101 17.72 10.17 8.55
N MET A 102 18.48 9.58 9.47
CA MET A 102 19.58 8.65 9.21
C MET A 102 19.40 7.34 9.98
N SER A 103 19.95 6.25 9.43
CA SER A 103 19.93 4.92 10.06
C SER A 103 21.30 4.24 9.93
N PRO A 104 22.40 4.81 10.44
CA PRO A 104 23.70 4.14 10.35
C PRO A 104 23.66 2.77 11.04
N THR A 105 24.18 1.75 10.37
CA THR A 105 24.25 0.37 10.86
C THR A 105 25.69 -0.08 11.02
N TYR A 106 26.03 -0.65 12.16
CA TYR A 106 27.34 -1.23 12.44
C TYR A 106 27.22 -2.50 13.29
N LYS A 107 27.80 -3.61 12.81
CA LYS A 107 27.88 -4.90 13.53
C LYS A 107 26.56 -5.37 14.19
N GLY A 108 25.44 -5.17 13.51
CA GLY A 108 24.11 -5.58 13.99
C GLY A 108 23.39 -4.56 14.88
N PHE A 109 23.97 -3.38 15.08
CA PHE A 109 23.33 -2.22 15.72
C PHE A 109 22.93 -1.22 14.63
N THR A 110 21.70 -0.73 14.67
CA THR A 110 21.22 0.35 13.79
C THR A 110 20.73 1.49 14.66
N LEU A 111 21.38 2.65 14.56
CA LEU A 111 20.93 3.85 15.23
C LEU A 111 20.00 4.63 14.29
N HIS A 112 18.84 5.05 14.77
CA HIS A 112 17.89 5.88 14.02
C HIS A 112 17.88 7.29 14.59
N ALA A 113 17.91 8.29 13.72
CA ALA A 113 17.75 9.70 14.11
C ALA A 113 16.97 10.46 13.04
N GLY A 114 16.19 11.46 13.46
CA GLY A 114 15.37 12.29 12.59
C GLY A 114 14.01 11.68 12.28
N TYR A 115 13.46 11.98 11.10
CA TYR A 115 12.20 11.42 10.61
C TYR A 115 12.39 9.98 10.15
N ARG A 116 11.78 9.04 10.87
CA ARG A 116 11.88 7.61 10.61
C ARG A 116 10.55 6.90 10.83
N ASN A 117 10.38 5.79 10.10
CA ASN A 117 9.24 4.90 10.17
C ASN A 117 9.79 3.53 10.54
N LEU A 118 9.51 3.05 11.75
CA LEU A 118 9.82 1.68 12.15
C LEU A 118 8.54 0.85 12.17
N ARG A 119 8.71 -0.47 12.02
CA ARG A 119 7.62 -1.44 12.14
C ARG A 119 8.05 -2.54 13.10
N PHE A 120 7.34 -2.63 14.23
CA PHE A 120 7.55 -3.70 15.21
C PHE A 120 6.46 -4.78 15.10
N SER A 121 5.19 -4.40 14.88
CA SER A 121 4.08 -5.32 14.58
C SER A 121 3.01 -4.61 13.74
N ASP A 122 2.10 -5.39 13.16
CA ASP A 122 0.97 -4.85 12.39
C ASP A 122 -0.06 -4.09 13.24
N TYR A 123 -0.11 -4.36 14.55
CA TYR A 123 -1.11 -3.81 15.49
C TYR A 123 -0.52 -2.97 16.62
N THR A 124 0.79 -2.70 16.60
CA THR A 124 1.48 -1.85 17.59
C THR A 124 2.04 -0.59 16.90
N LEU A 125 3.35 -0.55 16.64
CA LEU A 125 4.02 0.45 15.82
C LEU A 125 4.16 -0.11 14.40
N ASN A 126 3.40 0.42 13.45
CA ASN A 126 3.33 -0.06 12.07
C ASN A 126 3.63 1.05 11.05
N GLY A 127 4.89 1.45 10.96
CA GLY A 127 5.37 2.35 9.93
C GLY A 127 4.87 3.79 10.05
N PHE A 128 4.44 4.23 11.23
CA PHE A 128 4.09 5.63 11.49
C PHE A 128 5.33 6.53 11.42
N THR A 129 5.21 7.70 10.76
CA THR A 129 6.34 8.64 10.67
C THR A 129 6.53 9.35 11.99
N MET A 130 7.72 9.24 12.57
CA MET A 130 8.06 9.91 13.83
C MET A 130 9.36 10.70 13.67
N LEU A 131 9.40 11.91 14.25
CA LEU A 131 10.64 12.67 14.41
C LEU A 131 11.25 12.35 15.77
N GLY A 132 12.40 11.68 15.79
CA GLY A 132 13.10 11.40 17.05
C GLY A 132 14.31 10.51 16.87
N GLY A 133 14.52 9.62 17.82
CA GLY A 133 15.64 8.68 17.84
C GLY A 133 15.17 7.25 18.08
N GLY A 134 16.02 6.30 17.70
CA GLY A 134 15.76 4.88 17.96
C GLY A 134 17.02 4.04 17.83
N LEU A 135 16.94 2.80 18.29
CA LEU A 135 18.01 1.82 18.20
C LEU A 135 17.39 0.46 17.87
N GLU A 136 17.93 -0.23 16.87
CA GLU A 136 17.64 -1.64 16.64
C GLU A 136 18.92 -2.46 16.86
N VAL A 137 18.78 -3.59 17.53
CA VAL A 137 19.88 -4.54 17.76
C VAL A 137 19.44 -5.91 17.28
N GLN A 138 20.19 -6.48 16.35
CA GLN A 138 20.03 -7.84 15.87
C GLN A 138 21.38 -8.55 15.96
N LYS A 139 21.62 -9.22 17.09
CA LYS A 139 22.88 -9.94 17.34
C LYS A 139 22.61 -11.35 17.85
N GLY A 140 23.02 -12.35 17.05
CA GLY A 140 22.74 -13.75 17.38
C GLY A 140 21.24 -14.02 17.44
N LEU A 141 20.76 -14.44 18.62
CA LEU A 141 19.34 -14.65 18.92
C LEU A 141 18.66 -13.41 19.51
N LEU A 142 19.41 -12.40 19.97
CA LEU A 142 18.81 -11.23 20.59
C LEU A 142 18.26 -10.27 19.53
N ARG A 143 17.02 -9.87 19.71
CA ARG A 143 16.29 -8.91 18.87
C ARG A 143 15.77 -7.80 19.76
N MET A 144 16.35 -6.61 19.67
CA MET A 144 15.86 -5.44 20.41
C MET A 144 15.54 -4.32 19.43
N GLY A 145 14.55 -3.53 19.80
CA GLY A 145 14.17 -2.32 19.08
C GLY A 145 13.68 -1.30 20.09
N PHE A 146 14.07 -0.06 19.91
CA PHE A 146 13.58 1.05 20.71
C PHE A 146 13.41 2.27 19.82
N MET A 147 12.37 3.06 20.05
CA MET A 147 12.08 4.27 19.31
C MET A 147 11.38 5.26 20.24
N MET A 148 11.78 6.52 20.21
CA MET A 148 11.11 7.61 20.93
C MET A 148 11.12 8.90 20.12
N GLY A 149 10.03 9.66 20.16
CA GLY A 149 9.96 10.92 19.44
C GLY A 149 8.56 11.47 19.27
N ARG A 150 8.46 12.48 18.42
CA ARG A 150 7.21 13.16 18.09
C ARG A 150 6.50 12.44 16.95
N LEU A 151 5.28 11.96 17.23
CA LEU A 151 4.38 11.35 16.27
C LEU A 151 3.61 12.42 15.48
N ASN A 152 3.01 13.39 16.17
CA ASN A 152 2.28 14.51 15.55
C ASN A 152 2.83 15.85 16.02
N LYS A 153 2.86 16.84 15.11
CA LYS A 153 3.06 18.24 15.46
C LYS A 153 1.74 18.84 15.95
N SER A 154 1.84 19.84 16.83
CA SER A 154 0.68 20.68 17.14
C SER A 154 0.28 21.47 15.89
N ILE A 155 -1.02 21.57 15.61
CA ILE A 155 -1.55 22.29 14.47
C ILE A 155 -2.70 23.19 14.96
N THR A 156 -2.62 24.44 14.53
CA THR A 156 -3.69 25.42 14.63
C THR A 156 -4.10 25.78 13.20
N SER A 157 -5.40 25.90 12.93
CA SER A 157 -5.93 26.31 11.64
C SER A 157 -5.55 27.75 11.30
N ALA A 158 -5.78 28.17 10.05
CA ALA A 158 -5.59 29.54 9.60
C ALA A 158 -6.45 30.56 10.37
N GLU A 159 -7.56 30.11 10.99
CA GLU A 159 -8.45 30.91 11.83
C GLU A 159 -8.04 30.88 13.32
N ASN A 160 -6.80 30.49 13.63
CA ASN A 160 -6.31 30.28 14.99
C ASN A 160 -7.12 29.26 15.82
N ARG A 161 -7.79 28.31 15.17
CA ARG A 161 -8.52 27.23 15.86
C ARG A 161 -7.60 26.03 16.08
N PRO A 162 -7.35 25.59 17.33
CA PRO A 162 -6.64 24.34 17.61
C PRO A 162 -7.26 23.17 16.86
N THR A 163 -6.45 22.29 16.26
CA THR A 163 -6.95 21.10 15.55
C THR A 163 -6.26 19.80 15.94
N THR A 164 -5.00 19.82 16.35
CA THR A 164 -4.26 18.60 16.71
C THR A 164 -3.21 18.90 17.75
N PHE A 165 -3.15 18.11 18.83
CA PHE A 165 -2.09 18.21 19.84
C PHE A 165 -0.73 17.75 19.31
N ARG A 166 0.35 18.27 19.91
CA ARG A 166 1.66 17.65 19.82
C ARG A 166 1.58 16.27 20.48
N ARG A 167 1.84 15.21 19.71
CA ARG A 167 1.85 13.83 20.19
C ARG A 167 3.25 13.30 20.30
N MET A 168 3.61 12.79 21.46
CA MET A 168 4.86 12.06 21.68
C MET A 168 4.56 10.57 21.74
N GLY A 169 5.52 9.76 21.33
CA GLY A 169 5.41 8.31 21.42
C GLY A 169 6.75 7.64 21.63
N TYR A 170 6.68 6.46 22.21
CA TYR A 170 7.81 5.57 22.34
C TYR A 170 7.36 4.12 22.18
N ALA A 171 8.23 3.30 21.60
CA ALA A 171 8.00 1.89 21.41
C ALA A 171 9.27 1.10 21.72
N ALA A 172 9.10 -0.04 22.37
CA ALA A 172 10.16 -0.99 22.66
C ALA A 172 9.75 -2.37 22.13
N ARG A 173 10.71 -3.08 21.56
CA ARG A 173 10.62 -4.47 21.12
C ARG A 173 11.74 -5.25 21.81
N LEU A 174 11.39 -6.34 22.48
CA LEU A 174 12.34 -7.31 23.00
C LEU A 174 11.95 -8.69 22.50
N GLY A 175 12.86 -9.36 21.83
CA GLY A 175 12.60 -10.65 21.23
C GLY A 175 13.81 -11.56 21.19
N ILE A 176 13.50 -12.83 20.98
CA ILE A 176 14.45 -13.92 20.87
C ILE A 176 14.22 -14.66 19.56
N GLY A 177 15.25 -14.84 18.76
CA GLY A 177 15.18 -15.55 17.49
C GLY A 177 16.16 -15.09 16.41
N LYS A 178 16.22 -15.87 15.33
CA LYS A 178 17.06 -15.60 14.16
C LYS A 178 16.32 -15.97 12.87
N GLY A 179 16.47 -15.14 11.85
CA GLY A 179 15.84 -15.36 10.55
C GLY A 179 14.31 -15.41 10.66
N GLN A 180 13.71 -16.51 10.21
CA GLN A 180 12.25 -16.75 10.21
C GLN A 180 11.75 -17.46 11.48
N ASN A 181 12.54 -17.49 12.55
CA ASN A 181 12.16 -18.11 13.82
C ASN A 181 12.39 -17.11 14.95
N TYR A 182 11.34 -16.47 15.43
CA TYR A 182 11.43 -15.51 16.52
C TYR A 182 10.12 -15.35 17.29
N LEU A 183 10.27 -14.86 18.52
CA LEU A 183 9.22 -14.37 19.41
C LEU A 183 9.62 -12.96 19.82
N ASP A 184 8.78 -11.97 19.50
CA ASP A 184 8.99 -10.58 19.87
C ASP A 184 7.85 -10.13 20.81
N LEU A 185 8.21 -9.54 21.96
CA LEU A 185 7.32 -8.79 22.85
C LEU A 185 7.48 -7.31 22.57
N ILE A 186 6.37 -6.59 22.47
CA ILE A 186 6.36 -5.18 22.04
C ILE A 186 5.52 -4.40 23.03
N MET A 187 6.01 -3.23 23.42
CA MET A 187 5.25 -2.22 24.15
C MET A 187 5.34 -0.90 23.41
N MET A 188 4.23 -0.21 23.29
CA MET A 188 4.18 1.14 22.74
C MET A 188 3.34 2.03 23.64
N GLN A 189 3.74 3.28 23.79
CA GLN A 189 2.90 4.32 24.33
C GLN A 189 2.91 5.57 23.45
N GLY A 190 1.76 6.23 23.39
CA GLY A 190 1.59 7.54 22.79
C GLY A 190 0.78 8.43 23.73
N TYR A 191 1.11 9.72 23.78
CA TYR A 191 0.35 10.69 24.56
C TYR A 191 0.34 12.06 23.88
N ASP A 192 -0.80 12.72 23.96
CA ASP A 192 -0.97 14.11 23.56
C ASP A 192 -0.50 15.03 24.69
N ASP A 193 0.26 16.05 24.33
CA ASP A 193 0.69 17.10 25.24
C ASP A 193 -0.36 18.22 25.30
N ALA A 194 -1.12 18.27 26.39
CA ALA A 194 -2.16 19.29 26.61
C ALA A 194 -1.60 20.72 26.58
N THR A 195 -0.32 20.92 26.95
CA THR A 195 0.31 22.26 26.94
C THR A 195 0.65 22.76 25.54
N SER A 196 0.56 21.89 24.52
CA SER A 196 0.88 22.23 23.14
C SER A 196 -0.21 23.03 22.41
N LEU A 197 -1.38 23.18 23.02
CA LEU A 197 -2.51 23.95 22.54
C LEU A 197 -3.14 24.72 23.71
N THR A 198 -3.42 26.00 23.53
CA THR A 198 -4.17 26.82 24.51
C THR A 198 -5.66 26.76 24.20
N ASP A 199 -6.51 26.86 25.24
CA ASP A 199 -7.97 26.93 25.10
C ASP A 199 -8.61 25.75 24.32
N TYR A 200 -7.95 24.60 24.22
CA TYR A 200 -8.37 23.46 23.42
C TYR A 200 -9.77 22.93 23.81
N GLU A 201 -10.14 23.06 25.09
CA GLU A 201 -11.44 22.66 25.63
C GLU A 201 -12.60 23.44 24.98
N LYS A 202 -12.40 24.73 24.66
CA LYS A 202 -13.41 25.58 23.99
C LYS A 202 -13.74 25.07 22.59
N PHE A 203 -12.86 24.25 22.01
CA PHE A 203 -13.00 23.66 20.67
C PHE A 203 -13.39 22.19 20.71
N GLY A 204 -13.75 21.65 21.88
CA GLY A 204 -14.16 20.25 22.03
C GLY A 204 -13.04 19.25 21.78
N LEU A 205 -11.78 19.65 21.93
CA LEU A 205 -10.63 18.76 21.88
C LEU A 205 -10.34 18.21 23.27
N SER A 206 -9.91 16.95 23.35
CA SER A 206 -9.42 16.34 24.57
C SER A 206 -8.07 15.66 24.32
N PRO A 207 -7.05 15.85 25.18
CA PRO A 207 -5.77 15.18 25.03
C PRO A 207 -5.95 13.67 25.28
N ALA A 208 -5.45 12.85 24.35
CA ALA A 208 -5.57 11.40 24.42
C ALA A 208 -4.26 10.72 24.85
N ARG A 209 -4.37 9.47 25.32
CA ARG A 209 -3.25 8.59 25.63
C ARG A 209 -3.53 7.19 25.10
N ASN A 210 -2.48 6.46 24.76
CA ASN A 210 -2.57 5.09 24.31
C ASN A 210 -1.41 4.25 24.83
N THR A 211 -1.71 3.08 25.38
CA THR A 211 -0.73 2.05 25.77
C THR A 211 -1.07 0.77 25.04
N VAL A 212 -0.11 0.22 24.29
CA VAL A 212 -0.29 -0.99 23.49
C VAL A 212 0.76 -2.01 23.88
N VAL A 213 0.34 -3.24 24.10
CA VAL A 213 1.24 -4.39 24.30
C VAL A 213 0.96 -5.40 23.20
N GLY A 214 2.01 -5.89 22.55
CA GLY A 214 1.90 -6.84 21.46
C GLY A 214 2.87 -8.00 21.56
N VAL A 215 2.52 -9.10 20.89
CA VAL A 215 3.29 -10.33 20.75
C VAL A 215 3.33 -10.68 19.28
N VAL A 216 4.53 -10.94 18.75
CA VAL A 216 4.73 -11.48 17.40
C VAL A 216 5.46 -12.80 17.49
N ILE A 217 4.91 -13.81 16.82
CA ILE A 217 5.49 -15.14 16.71
C ILE A 217 5.67 -15.47 15.24
N ASN A 218 6.87 -15.87 14.86
CA ASN A 218 7.12 -16.54 13.58
C ASN A 218 7.94 -17.79 13.87
N LYS A 219 7.39 -18.96 13.54
CA LYS A 219 7.98 -20.25 13.88
C LYS A 219 7.84 -21.21 12.72
N SER A 220 8.98 -21.65 12.19
CA SER A 220 9.08 -22.75 11.24
C SER A 220 9.33 -24.05 11.99
N PHE A 221 8.45 -25.03 11.81
CA PHE A 221 8.60 -26.40 12.30
C PHE A 221 9.12 -27.27 11.14
N GLY A 222 10.43 -27.53 11.14
CA GLY A 222 11.12 -28.15 10.01
C GLY A 222 11.10 -27.26 8.77
N THR A 223 11.05 -27.87 7.59
CA THR A 223 11.06 -27.16 6.28
C THR A 223 9.68 -26.97 5.67
N ARG A 224 8.63 -27.52 6.29
CA ARG A 224 7.30 -27.64 5.69
C ARG A 224 6.23 -26.84 6.38
N LEU A 225 6.31 -26.66 7.70
CA LEU A 225 5.25 -26.02 8.48
C LEU A 225 5.73 -24.68 9.02
N VAL A 226 4.98 -23.61 8.80
CA VAL A 226 5.27 -22.26 9.29
C VAL A 226 4.04 -21.71 9.98
N PHE A 227 4.20 -21.32 11.24
CA PHE A 227 3.20 -20.63 12.05
C PHE A 227 3.60 -19.16 12.22
N ASN A 228 2.65 -18.26 11.98
CA ASN A 228 2.80 -16.83 12.24
C ASN A 228 1.65 -16.37 13.13
N ALA A 229 1.92 -15.49 14.09
CA ALA A 229 0.90 -14.79 14.86
C ALA A 229 1.37 -13.36 15.20
N ASP A 230 0.45 -12.41 15.17
CA ASP A 230 0.62 -11.04 15.65
C ASP A 230 -0.63 -10.69 16.45
N ALA A 231 -0.46 -10.33 17.71
CA ALA A 231 -1.54 -10.00 18.61
C ALA A 231 -1.18 -8.73 19.39
N ALA A 232 -2.15 -7.83 19.58
CA ALA A 232 -1.98 -6.64 20.40
C ALA A 232 -3.23 -6.35 21.23
N LEU A 233 -3.00 -5.92 22.46
CA LEU A 233 -3.98 -5.27 23.32
C LEU A 233 -3.67 -3.78 23.33
N SER A 234 -4.64 -2.97 22.93
CA SER A 234 -4.54 -1.52 22.97
C SER A 234 -5.49 -0.96 24.02
N ILE A 235 -4.94 -0.21 24.96
CA ILE A 235 -5.72 0.60 25.91
C ILE A 235 -5.63 2.05 25.45
N TYR A 236 -6.75 2.57 24.97
CA TYR A 236 -6.86 3.93 24.46
C TYR A 236 -7.74 4.77 25.38
N THR A 237 -7.20 5.87 25.88
CA THR A 237 -7.86 6.86 26.73
C THR A 237 -8.15 8.10 25.87
N GLY A 238 -9.42 8.35 25.57
CA GLY A 238 -9.84 9.44 24.68
C GLY A 238 -9.70 10.83 25.30
N ASP A 239 -9.76 10.92 26.62
CA ASP A 239 -9.60 12.16 27.37
C ASP A 239 -8.86 11.87 28.69
N VAL A 240 -7.62 12.33 28.82
CA VAL A 240 -6.81 12.13 30.03
C VAL A 240 -7.34 12.91 31.24
N ASN A 241 -8.19 13.93 31.03
CA ASN A 241 -8.79 14.73 32.09
C ASN A 241 -10.09 14.13 32.65
N ALA A 242 -10.62 13.06 32.03
CA ALA A 242 -11.84 12.41 32.48
C ALA A 242 -11.67 11.75 33.86
N ALA A 243 -12.80 11.56 34.56
CA ALA A 243 -12.84 10.99 35.91
C ALA A 243 -12.11 9.64 35.98
N LYS A 244 -11.17 9.51 36.91
CA LYS A 244 -10.41 8.27 37.12
C LYS A 244 -11.34 7.15 37.59
N ILE A 245 -11.04 5.94 37.17
CA ILE A 245 -11.71 4.73 37.67
C ILE A 245 -10.96 4.21 38.90
N ASP A 246 -11.68 3.50 39.77
CA ASP A 246 -11.09 2.90 40.96
C ASP A 246 -9.95 1.94 40.55
N PRO A 247 -8.70 2.19 41.02
CA PRO A 247 -7.56 1.33 40.73
C PRO A 247 -7.80 -0.14 41.11
N ALA A 248 -8.61 -0.42 42.14
CA ALA A 248 -8.93 -1.78 42.57
C ALA A 248 -9.67 -2.59 41.48
N LEU A 249 -10.46 -1.91 40.63
CA LEU A 249 -11.15 -2.56 39.51
C LEU A 249 -10.19 -2.96 38.39
N LEU A 250 -9.11 -2.19 38.18
CA LEU A 250 -8.06 -2.53 37.22
C LEU A 250 -7.18 -3.67 37.73
N GLU A 251 -6.76 -3.60 39.00
CA GLU A 251 -5.90 -4.60 39.63
C GLU A 251 -6.48 -6.02 39.57
N ALA A 252 -7.81 -6.15 39.62
CA ALA A 252 -8.51 -7.42 39.53
C ALA A 252 -8.57 -8.03 38.11
N GLN A 253 -8.39 -7.23 37.05
CA GLN A 253 -8.67 -7.65 35.67
C GLN A 253 -7.45 -7.65 34.73
N VAL A 254 -6.37 -6.96 35.10
CA VAL A 254 -5.18 -6.82 34.23
C VAL A 254 -3.87 -7.04 35.01
N SER A 255 -2.85 -7.52 34.31
CA SER A 255 -1.53 -7.83 34.90
C SER A 255 -0.90 -6.60 35.59
N PRO A 256 -0.11 -6.79 36.67
CA PRO A 256 0.65 -5.73 37.35
C PRO A 256 1.53 -4.86 36.47
N VAL A 257 2.03 -5.40 35.37
CA VAL A 257 2.82 -4.62 34.41
C VAL A 257 1.94 -3.66 33.62
N LEU A 258 0.70 -4.07 33.31
CA LEU A 258 -0.22 -3.32 32.47
C LEU A 258 -0.94 -2.23 33.27
N TYR A 259 -1.54 -2.52 34.43
CA TYR A 259 -2.26 -1.47 35.18
C TYR A 259 -1.33 -0.38 35.74
N LYS A 260 -0.07 -0.70 36.08
CA LYS A 260 0.90 0.31 36.56
C LYS A 260 1.39 1.26 35.45
N THR A 261 1.25 0.85 34.19
CA THR A 261 1.69 1.65 33.03
C THR A 261 0.52 2.36 32.33
N VAL A 262 -0.71 2.15 32.82
CA VAL A 262 -1.94 2.69 32.24
C VAL A 262 -2.64 3.54 33.29
N ASP A 263 -2.75 4.84 33.05
CA ASP A 263 -3.57 5.75 33.86
C ASP A 263 -5.01 5.74 33.30
N ALA A 264 -5.72 4.64 33.51
CA ALA A 264 -7.06 4.45 32.96
C ALA A 264 -8.09 5.32 33.68
N ASN A 265 -9.09 5.75 32.93
CA ASN A 265 -10.21 6.56 33.40
C ASN A 265 -11.49 6.18 32.63
N ILE A 266 -12.61 6.85 32.89
CA ILE A 266 -13.91 6.52 32.27
C ILE A 266 -13.94 6.62 30.74
N SER A 267 -12.97 7.32 30.12
CA SER A 267 -12.84 7.42 28.65
C SER A 267 -11.96 6.33 28.04
N SER A 268 -11.46 5.39 28.86
CA SER A 268 -10.49 4.37 28.46
C SER A 268 -11.17 3.11 27.92
N ARG A 269 -10.63 2.55 26.83
CA ARG A 269 -11.11 1.31 26.20
C ARG A 269 -9.96 0.36 25.94
N GLY A 270 -10.05 -0.87 26.45
CA GLY A 270 -9.13 -1.97 26.15
C GLY A 270 -9.68 -2.85 25.05
N LEU A 271 -9.02 -2.90 23.89
CA LEU A 271 -9.48 -3.63 22.70
C LEU A 271 -8.35 -4.46 22.11
N ILE A 272 -8.69 -5.60 21.50
CA ILE A 272 -7.72 -6.58 21.02
C ILE A 272 -7.73 -6.67 19.48
N ALA A 273 -6.55 -6.86 18.90
CA ALA A 273 -6.37 -7.22 17.51
C ALA A 273 -5.44 -8.43 17.40
N VAL A 274 -5.82 -9.41 16.59
CA VAL A 274 -5.07 -10.66 16.37
C VAL A 274 -5.09 -11.03 14.89
N SER A 275 -3.95 -11.44 14.35
CA SER A 275 -3.85 -12.25 13.13
C SER A 275 -2.97 -13.46 13.39
N SER A 276 -3.35 -14.60 12.83
CA SER A 276 -2.54 -15.82 12.86
C SER A 276 -2.68 -16.59 11.55
N SER A 277 -1.65 -17.35 11.21
CA SER A 277 -1.68 -18.25 10.07
C SER A 277 -0.81 -19.48 10.30
N LEU A 278 -1.25 -20.60 9.75
CA LEU A 278 -0.51 -21.84 9.70
C LEU A 278 -0.40 -22.28 8.25
N ALA A 279 0.81 -22.41 7.74
CA ALA A 279 1.10 -22.79 6.36
C ALA A 279 1.88 -24.10 6.33
N TYR A 280 1.37 -25.10 5.60
CA TYR A 280 2.08 -26.33 5.28
C TYR A 280 2.47 -26.35 3.80
N SER A 281 3.72 -26.73 3.51
CA SER A 281 4.31 -26.84 2.17
C SER A 281 4.86 -28.25 1.96
N GLY A 282 4.12 -29.07 1.21
CA GLY A 282 4.56 -30.38 0.73
C GLY A 282 5.19 -30.31 -0.66
N LYS A 283 5.61 -31.47 -1.19
CA LYS A 283 6.03 -31.57 -2.59
C LYS A 283 4.80 -31.55 -3.49
N GLY A 284 4.62 -30.48 -4.26
CA GLY A 284 3.50 -30.36 -5.21
C GLY A 284 2.15 -29.97 -4.59
N TYR A 285 2.09 -29.71 -3.28
CA TYR A 285 0.88 -29.16 -2.65
C TYR A 285 1.24 -28.34 -1.42
N GLY A 286 0.34 -27.47 -1.01
CA GLY A 286 0.44 -26.68 0.21
C GLY A 286 -0.92 -26.15 0.60
N ILE A 287 -1.05 -25.79 1.87
CA ILE A 287 -2.28 -25.20 2.40
C ILE A 287 -1.90 -24.16 3.45
N ARG A 288 -2.59 -23.02 3.42
CA ARG A 288 -2.49 -22.00 4.47
C ARG A 288 -3.87 -21.78 5.08
N ALA A 289 -3.99 -21.98 6.38
CA ALA A 289 -5.13 -21.52 7.16
C ALA A 289 -4.76 -20.19 7.83
N GLY A 290 -5.70 -19.24 7.90
CA GLY A 290 -5.50 -17.96 8.54
C GLY A 290 -6.73 -17.50 9.31
N TYR A 291 -6.50 -16.83 10.43
CA TYR A 291 -7.52 -16.21 11.27
C TYR A 291 -7.11 -14.77 11.57
N GLN A 292 -8.05 -13.84 11.50
CA GLN A 292 -7.85 -12.46 11.89
C GLN A 292 -9.08 -11.96 12.62
N ARG A 293 -8.89 -11.27 13.74
CA ARG A 293 -9.96 -10.63 14.51
C ARG A 293 -9.45 -9.29 15.02
N ILE A 294 -10.19 -8.23 14.75
CA ILE A 294 -9.90 -6.88 15.23
C ILE A 294 -11.18 -6.36 15.86
N ASP A 295 -11.14 -6.11 17.16
CA ASP A 295 -12.31 -5.66 17.91
C ASP A 295 -12.83 -4.29 17.41
N PRO A 296 -14.14 -4.01 17.52
CA PRO A 296 -14.72 -2.74 17.11
C PRO A 296 -14.10 -1.54 17.83
N GLY A 297 -13.61 -0.55 17.09
CA GLY A 297 -12.97 0.63 17.67
C GLY A 297 -11.51 0.44 18.09
N PHE A 298 -10.88 -0.71 17.81
CA PHE A 298 -9.45 -0.91 18.08
C PHE A 298 -8.65 0.26 17.47
N THR A 299 -7.86 0.91 18.32
CA THR A 299 -7.11 2.13 18.00
C THR A 299 -5.71 2.02 18.58
N THR A 300 -4.68 2.30 17.79
CA THR A 300 -3.29 2.47 18.26
C THR A 300 -2.73 3.77 17.71
N MET A 301 -1.99 4.51 18.54
CA MET A 301 -1.29 5.72 18.11
C MET A 301 -0.06 5.42 17.24
N GLY A 302 0.30 4.13 17.07
CA GLY A 302 1.44 3.67 16.28
C GLY A 302 1.16 3.36 14.82
N MET A 303 -0.05 3.65 14.34
CA MET A 303 -0.39 3.53 12.91
C MET A 303 -1.43 4.55 12.50
N TYR A 304 -1.47 4.90 11.21
CA TYR A 304 -2.35 5.97 10.72
C TYR A 304 -3.82 5.57 10.74
N ASN A 305 -4.14 4.34 10.33
CA ASN A 305 -5.51 3.84 10.23
C ASN A 305 -5.56 2.33 10.52
N VAL A 306 -6.66 1.86 11.11
CA VAL A 306 -6.98 0.44 11.30
C VAL A 306 -8.39 0.18 10.81
N ASN A 307 -8.55 -0.81 9.93
CA ASN A 307 -9.87 -1.37 9.64
C ASN A 307 -10.24 -2.30 10.79
N ASN A 308 -11.08 -1.81 11.70
CA ASN A 308 -11.53 -2.55 12.88
C ASN A 308 -12.95 -3.09 12.71
N ASP A 309 -13.48 -3.74 13.76
CA ASP A 309 -14.73 -4.50 13.71
C ASP A 309 -14.74 -5.54 12.58
N LEU A 310 -13.79 -6.45 12.64
CA LEU A 310 -13.52 -7.37 11.54
C LEU A 310 -13.08 -8.72 12.06
N GLU A 311 -13.75 -9.78 11.63
CA GLU A 311 -13.26 -11.15 11.77
C GLU A 311 -13.18 -11.83 10.41
N ILE A 312 -12.04 -12.47 10.14
CA ILE A 312 -11.75 -13.18 8.91
C ILE A 312 -11.24 -14.58 9.22
N ILE A 313 -11.83 -15.58 8.57
CA ILE A 313 -11.31 -16.95 8.48
C ILE A 313 -10.93 -17.21 7.03
N SER A 314 -9.76 -17.79 6.78
CA SER A 314 -9.28 -18.05 5.43
C SER A 314 -8.58 -19.40 5.28
N ILE A 315 -8.77 -20.02 4.11
CA ILE A 315 -8.08 -21.25 3.69
C ILE A 315 -7.58 -21.05 2.26
N ALA A 316 -6.29 -21.18 2.05
CA ALA A 316 -5.64 -21.00 0.76
C ALA A 316 -4.85 -22.26 0.35
N PRO A 317 -5.50 -23.21 -0.36
CA PRO A 317 -4.82 -24.38 -0.91
C PRO A 317 -4.01 -23.99 -2.16
N ARG A 318 -2.89 -24.68 -2.36
CA ARG A 318 -2.07 -24.61 -3.56
C ARG A 318 -1.70 -26.01 -4.00
N PHE A 319 -1.83 -26.29 -5.28
CA PHE A 319 -1.37 -27.55 -5.87
C PHE A 319 -0.49 -27.26 -7.09
N ASN A 320 0.64 -27.95 -7.18
CA ASN A 320 1.51 -27.94 -8.35
C ASN A 320 1.69 -29.39 -8.83
N PHE A 321 1.05 -29.75 -9.93
CA PHE A 321 1.13 -31.08 -10.54
C PHE A 321 2.04 -31.07 -11.77
N LEU A 322 2.43 -32.26 -12.23
CA LEU A 322 3.13 -32.47 -13.51
C LEU A 322 4.40 -31.60 -13.67
N LYS A 323 5.24 -31.52 -12.62
CA LYS A 323 6.45 -30.67 -12.59
C LYS A 323 6.16 -29.19 -12.88
N ASN A 324 5.12 -28.65 -12.24
CA ASN A 324 4.63 -27.26 -12.39
C ASN A 324 3.95 -26.94 -13.74
N LYS A 325 3.61 -27.96 -14.54
CA LYS A 325 2.78 -27.75 -15.73
C LYS A 325 1.33 -27.45 -15.38
N VAL A 326 0.84 -27.87 -14.22
CA VAL A 326 -0.50 -27.49 -13.74
C VAL A 326 -0.36 -26.91 -12.34
N VAL A 327 -0.74 -25.65 -12.18
CA VAL A 327 -0.68 -24.93 -10.92
C VAL A 327 -2.06 -24.40 -10.59
N PHE A 328 -2.60 -24.82 -9.44
CA PHE A 328 -3.84 -24.32 -8.88
C PHE A 328 -3.54 -23.52 -7.61
N ASN A 329 -4.12 -22.34 -7.48
CA ASN A 329 -4.12 -21.55 -6.26
C ASN A 329 -5.58 -21.21 -5.93
N GLY A 330 -6.05 -21.67 -4.77
CA GLY A 330 -7.33 -21.29 -4.20
C GLY A 330 -7.14 -20.37 -3.00
N ASN A 331 -8.12 -19.52 -2.73
CA ASN A 331 -8.22 -18.74 -1.50
C ASN A 331 -9.70 -18.56 -1.16
N LEU A 332 -10.14 -19.19 -0.07
CA LEU A 332 -11.48 -19.06 0.49
C LEU A 332 -11.39 -18.13 1.68
N ARG A 333 -12.18 -17.05 1.69
CA ARG A 333 -12.22 -16.11 2.81
C ARG A 333 -13.65 -15.86 3.25
N LEU A 334 -13.91 -16.07 4.53
CA LEU A 334 -15.15 -15.73 5.21
C LEU A 334 -14.88 -14.52 6.09
N GLN A 335 -15.68 -13.47 5.95
CA GLN A 335 -15.52 -12.22 6.67
C GLN A 335 -16.84 -11.81 7.32
N ARG A 336 -16.79 -11.29 8.55
CA ARG A 336 -17.93 -10.63 9.20
C ARG A 336 -17.49 -9.37 9.97
N ASP A 337 -18.43 -8.44 10.14
CA ASP A 337 -18.33 -7.32 11.08
C ASP A 337 -19.43 -7.43 12.17
N ASN A 338 -19.58 -6.36 12.95
CA ASN A 338 -20.50 -6.23 14.08
C ASN A 338 -20.21 -7.23 15.20
N LEU A 339 -18.94 -7.38 15.57
CA LEU A 339 -18.47 -8.39 16.53
C LEU A 339 -19.08 -8.24 17.92
N TYR A 340 -19.46 -7.01 18.31
CA TYR A 340 -20.12 -6.72 19.59
C TYR A 340 -21.63 -6.46 19.46
N SER A 341 -22.21 -6.68 18.27
CA SER A 341 -23.64 -6.48 18.00
C SER A 341 -24.17 -5.06 18.31
N ASP A 342 -23.31 -4.05 18.16
CA ASP A 342 -23.61 -2.64 18.47
C ASP A 342 -23.94 -1.79 17.24
N LYS A 343 -23.65 -2.28 16.03
CA LYS A 343 -24.05 -1.64 14.76
C LYS A 343 -25.52 -1.88 14.46
N LEU A 344 -26.12 -0.95 13.71
CA LEU A 344 -27.47 -1.07 13.14
C LEU A 344 -27.56 -2.12 12.01
N ARG A 345 -26.43 -2.50 11.41
CA ARG A 345 -26.34 -3.51 10.35
C ARG A 345 -25.12 -4.38 10.58
N SER A 346 -25.27 -5.68 10.29
CA SER A 346 -24.19 -6.66 10.28
C SER A 346 -23.97 -7.13 8.86
N THR A 347 -22.72 -7.26 8.45
CA THR A 347 -22.28 -7.63 7.11
C THR A 347 -21.51 -8.93 7.17
N ARG A 348 -21.85 -9.87 6.29
CA ARG A 348 -21.12 -11.11 6.06
C ARG A 348 -20.70 -11.19 4.60
N ARG A 349 -19.46 -11.60 4.36
CA ARG A 349 -18.89 -11.73 3.01
C ARG A 349 -18.23 -13.09 2.86
N PHE A 350 -18.55 -13.78 1.77
CA PHE A 350 -17.85 -14.97 1.31
C PHE A 350 -17.11 -14.60 0.03
N LEU A 351 -15.78 -14.73 0.07
CA LEU A 351 -14.86 -14.18 -0.92
C LEU A 351 -13.92 -15.27 -1.47
N PRO A 352 -14.42 -16.33 -2.13
CA PRO A 352 -13.55 -17.32 -2.74
C PRO A 352 -12.96 -16.83 -4.06
N SER A 353 -11.68 -17.15 -4.28
CA SER A 353 -10.96 -16.89 -5.52
C SER A 353 -10.13 -18.12 -5.90
N ALA A 354 -10.04 -18.43 -7.18
CA ALA A 354 -9.23 -19.52 -7.70
C ALA A 354 -8.52 -19.10 -9.00
N THR A 355 -7.24 -19.49 -9.10
CA THR A 355 -6.44 -19.36 -10.32
C THR A 355 -5.91 -20.72 -10.70
N LEU A 356 -6.24 -21.19 -11.90
CA LEU A 356 -5.70 -22.40 -12.51
C LEU A 356 -4.82 -22.02 -13.69
N SER A 357 -3.57 -22.48 -13.70
CA SER A 357 -2.62 -22.29 -14.78
C SER A 357 -2.17 -23.64 -15.33
N ILE A 358 -2.41 -23.88 -16.61
CA ILE A 358 -2.08 -25.11 -17.33
C ILE A 358 -1.08 -24.74 -18.43
N ASN A 359 0.16 -25.22 -18.33
CA ASN A 359 1.28 -24.94 -19.22
C ASN A 359 1.92 -26.26 -19.67
N PRO A 360 1.28 -27.00 -20.60
CA PRO A 360 1.77 -28.32 -21.02
C PRO A 360 3.13 -28.26 -21.73
N SER A 361 3.42 -27.12 -22.38
CA SER A 361 4.68 -26.82 -23.06
C SER A 361 5.07 -25.35 -22.86
N THR A 362 6.24 -24.95 -23.37
CA THR A 362 6.64 -23.54 -23.44
C THR A 362 5.84 -22.76 -24.48
N MET A 363 5.26 -23.46 -25.46
CA MET A 363 4.51 -22.83 -26.55
C MET A 363 3.07 -22.52 -26.21
N PHE A 364 2.40 -23.36 -25.41
CA PHE A 364 0.98 -23.21 -25.12
C PHE A 364 0.75 -23.14 -23.62
N GLY A 365 -0.19 -22.27 -23.22
CA GLY A 365 -0.71 -22.30 -21.87
C GLY A 365 -2.08 -21.65 -21.75
N ILE A 366 -2.79 -22.00 -20.68
CA ILE A 366 -4.10 -21.46 -20.36
C ILE A 366 -4.07 -21.01 -18.91
N MET A 367 -4.60 -19.82 -18.64
CA MET A 367 -4.90 -19.37 -17.29
C MET A 367 -6.41 -19.16 -17.14
N VAL A 368 -6.97 -19.68 -16.06
CA VAL A 368 -8.36 -19.44 -15.66
C VAL A 368 -8.34 -18.75 -14.32
N ASN A 369 -8.99 -17.59 -14.23
CA ASN A 369 -9.19 -16.86 -12.98
C ASN A 369 -10.69 -16.81 -12.69
N ALA A 370 -11.08 -17.29 -11.51
CA ALA A 370 -12.44 -17.24 -11.02
C ALA A 370 -12.46 -16.49 -9.68
N ASN A 371 -13.33 -15.50 -9.56
CA ASN A 371 -13.55 -14.77 -8.31
C ASN A 371 -15.05 -14.73 -8.05
N TYR A 372 -15.42 -14.96 -6.81
CA TYR A 372 -16.78 -14.78 -6.34
C TYR A 372 -16.73 -13.99 -5.05
N SER A 373 -17.61 -13.00 -4.90
CA SER A 373 -17.69 -12.20 -3.69
C SER A 373 -19.12 -11.88 -3.33
N THR A 374 -19.50 -12.18 -2.09
CA THR A 374 -20.79 -11.79 -1.55
C THR A 374 -20.70 -10.59 -0.61
N LEU A 375 -21.81 -9.86 -0.52
CA LEU A 375 -22.06 -8.80 0.45
C LEU A 375 -23.48 -8.98 0.99
N ASN A 376 -23.59 -9.64 2.14
CA ASN A 376 -24.87 -9.97 2.75
C ASN A 376 -25.03 -9.15 4.03
N GLN A 377 -25.97 -8.21 4.04
CA GLN A 377 -26.32 -7.40 5.20
C GLN A 377 -27.56 -7.97 5.90
N ALA A 378 -27.51 -7.99 7.22
CA ALA A 378 -28.65 -8.30 8.09
C ALA A 378 -28.86 -7.15 9.10
N PRO A 379 -30.07 -6.97 9.62
CA PRO A 379 -30.33 -6.05 10.71
C PRO A 379 -29.40 -6.31 11.90
N GLY A 380 -28.96 -5.25 12.55
CA GLY A 380 -28.32 -5.34 13.87
C GLY A 380 -29.35 -5.37 15.00
N ILE A 381 -28.93 -5.80 16.19
CA ILE A 381 -29.83 -5.99 17.35
C ILE A 381 -30.47 -4.66 17.83
N LYS A 382 -29.82 -3.52 17.60
CA LYS A 382 -30.32 -2.18 18.00
C LYS A 382 -31.37 -1.57 17.05
N GLN A 383 -31.85 -2.32 16.05
CA GLN A 383 -32.80 -1.78 15.09
C GLN A 383 -34.24 -1.93 15.60
N THR A 384 -34.81 -0.84 16.11
CA THR A 384 -36.25 -0.74 16.37
C THR A 384 -37.02 -0.90 15.04
N VAL A 385 -38.02 -1.76 15.05
CA VAL A 385 -38.72 -2.38 13.89
C VAL A 385 -39.64 -1.40 13.14
N THR A 386 -39.18 -0.19 12.78
CA THR A 386 -40.08 0.87 12.25
C THR A 386 -39.81 1.31 10.82
N GLN A 387 -38.72 0.86 10.17
CA GLN A 387 -38.50 1.15 8.75
C GLN A 387 -38.04 -0.09 7.99
N ALA A 388 -38.60 -0.32 6.81
CA ALA A 388 -38.15 -1.34 5.88
C ALA A 388 -36.72 -1.00 5.45
N VAL A 389 -35.74 -1.57 6.13
CA VAL A 389 -34.33 -1.28 5.88
C VAL A 389 -33.94 -1.99 4.60
N GLN A 390 -33.56 -1.23 3.57
CA GLN A 390 -32.91 -1.78 2.39
C GLN A 390 -31.59 -2.42 2.80
N LEU A 391 -31.57 -3.75 2.86
CA LEU A 391 -30.40 -4.57 3.15
C LEU A 391 -29.79 -5.05 1.85
N MET A 392 -28.47 -4.92 1.72
CA MET A 392 -27.75 -5.40 0.56
C MET A 392 -27.59 -6.92 0.64
N ASN A 393 -27.87 -7.61 -0.46
CA ASN A 393 -27.61 -9.04 -0.61
C ASN A 393 -27.03 -9.27 -2.00
N GLN A 394 -25.76 -8.93 -2.19
CA GLN A 394 -25.15 -8.88 -3.51
C GLN A 394 -24.13 -10.00 -3.71
N ALA A 395 -24.07 -10.49 -4.93
CA ALA A 395 -23.19 -11.55 -5.36
C ALA A 395 -22.49 -11.13 -6.66
N ASN A 396 -21.17 -10.98 -6.62
CA ASN A 396 -20.36 -10.65 -7.78
C ASN A 396 -19.59 -11.88 -8.27
N TYR A 397 -19.63 -12.12 -9.57
CA TYR A 397 -18.99 -13.26 -10.24
C TYR A 397 -18.08 -12.73 -11.33
N THR A 398 -16.81 -13.10 -11.27
CA THR A 398 -15.85 -12.85 -12.36
C THR A 398 -15.21 -14.16 -12.78
N LEU A 399 -15.29 -14.48 -14.06
CA LEU A 399 -14.58 -15.60 -14.67
C LEU A 399 -13.78 -15.07 -15.86
N MET A 400 -12.49 -15.40 -15.93
CA MET A 400 -11.61 -15.00 -17.01
C MET A 400 -10.79 -16.20 -17.50
N LEU A 401 -10.85 -16.46 -18.79
CA LEU A 401 -10.13 -17.49 -19.51
C LEU A 401 -9.10 -16.82 -20.42
N MET A 402 -7.82 -17.21 -20.26
CA MET A 402 -6.69 -16.57 -20.92
C MET A 402 -5.77 -17.61 -21.57
N PRO A 403 -6.13 -18.20 -22.72
CA PRO A 403 -5.21 -19.01 -23.49
C PRO A 403 -4.14 -18.13 -24.15
N ARG A 404 -2.93 -18.68 -24.23
CA ARG A 404 -1.81 -18.08 -24.93
C ARG A 404 -1.09 -19.10 -25.80
N LEU A 405 -0.53 -18.62 -26.90
CA LEU A 405 0.32 -19.35 -27.80
C LEU A 405 1.56 -18.51 -28.10
N THR A 406 2.74 -19.02 -27.76
CA THR A 406 4.01 -18.31 -27.84
C THR A 406 5.00 -19.15 -28.64
N PHE A 407 5.47 -18.62 -29.77
CA PHE A 407 6.51 -19.26 -30.57
C PHE A 407 7.76 -18.41 -30.50
N VAL A 408 8.88 -18.96 -30.01
CA VAL A 408 10.14 -18.23 -29.89
C VAL A 408 11.24 -19.01 -30.60
N ASN A 409 11.97 -18.35 -31.47
CA ASN A 409 13.25 -18.81 -32.00
C ASN A 409 14.27 -17.65 -32.01
N GLU A 410 15.46 -17.86 -32.57
CA GLU A 410 16.51 -16.84 -32.57
C GLU A 410 16.22 -15.63 -33.47
N ALA A 411 15.33 -15.76 -34.46
CA ALA A 411 15.06 -14.73 -35.45
C ALA A 411 13.78 -13.94 -35.13
N PHE A 412 12.78 -14.61 -34.56
CA PHE A 412 11.46 -14.08 -34.31
C PHE A 412 10.79 -14.68 -33.07
N SER A 413 9.87 -13.90 -32.50
CA SER A 413 8.95 -14.33 -31.46
C SER A 413 7.52 -13.92 -31.80
N HIS A 414 6.60 -14.88 -31.81
CA HIS A 414 5.16 -14.65 -31.89
C HIS A 414 4.54 -14.87 -30.52
N ASN A 415 3.61 -14.00 -30.12
CA ASN A 415 2.83 -14.16 -28.92
C ASN A 415 1.36 -13.83 -29.21
N LEU A 416 0.49 -14.83 -29.20
CA LEU A 416 -0.94 -14.70 -29.31
C LEU A 416 -1.54 -14.89 -27.91
N MET A 417 -2.35 -13.93 -27.47
CA MET A 417 -3.03 -13.99 -26.19
C MET A 417 -4.48 -13.59 -26.37
N LEU A 418 -5.39 -14.49 -26.03
CA LEU A 418 -6.81 -14.20 -25.94
C LEU A 418 -7.18 -14.15 -24.45
N SER A 419 -7.95 -13.15 -24.05
CA SER A 419 -8.48 -13.00 -22.69
C SER A 419 -9.97 -12.74 -22.79
N VAL A 420 -10.78 -13.74 -22.46
CA VAL A 420 -12.25 -13.63 -22.45
C VAL A 420 -12.73 -13.78 -21.02
N GLY A 421 -13.58 -12.89 -20.55
CA GLY A 421 -14.13 -12.98 -19.22
C GLY A 421 -15.47 -12.28 -19.05
N THR A 422 -16.23 -12.77 -18.10
CA THR A 422 -17.53 -12.21 -17.70
C THR A 422 -17.40 -11.60 -16.31
N ASN A 423 -18.16 -10.53 -16.05
CA ASN A 423 -18.34 -9.93 -14.74
C ASN A 423 -19.83 -9.72 -14.52
N GLN A 424 -20.39 -10.24 -13.45
CA GLN A 424 -21.81 -10.12 -13.14
C GLN A 424 -21.99 -9.73 -11.70
N LEU A 425 -22.92 -8.81 -11.44
CA LEU A 425 -23.45 -8.54 -10.11
C LEU A 425 -24.93 -8.91 -10.11
N ILE A 426 -25.29 -9.85 -9.25
CA ILE A 426 -26.67 -10.25 -8.97
C ILE A 426 -27.02 -9.72 -7.60
N ASP A 427 -28.18 -9.08 -7.48
CA ASP A 427 -28.70 -8.61 -6.21
C ASP A 427 -29.86 -9.53 -5.81
N ASN A 428 -29.71 -10.22 -4.69
CA ASN A 428 -30.67 -11.16 -4.11
C ASN A 428 -31.55 -10.49 -3.03
N SER A 429 -31.63 -9.15 -2.98
CA SER A 429 -32.57 -8.45 -2.09
C SER A 429 -34.02 -8.64 -2.53
N THR A 430 -34.96 -8.36 -1.63
CA THR A 430 -36.40 -8.41 -1.92
C THR A 430 -36.93 -7.15 -2.62
N ASP A 431 -36.14 -6.07 -2.65
CA ASP A 431 -36.50 -4.80 -3.27
C ASP A 431 -36.20 -4.82 -4.78
N THR A 432 -37.25 -4.96 -5.59
CA THR A 432 -37.15 -5.04 -7.05
C THR A 432 -36.57 -3.77 -7.69
N THR A 433 -36.76 -2.61 -7.07
CA THR A 433 -36.20 -1.34 -7.56
C THR A 433 -34.71 -1.28 -7.28
N PHE A 434 -34.30 -1.70 -6.07
CA PHE A 434 -32.89 -1.79 -5.69
C PHE A 434 -32.13 -2.80 -6.55
N LYS A 435 -32.73 -3.97 -6.82
CA LYS A 435 -32.17 -4.98 -7.75
C LYS A 435 -31.89 -4.39 -9.12
N ARG A 436 -32.90 -3.78 -9.74
CA ARG A 436 -32.77 -3.19 -11.07
C ARG A 436 -31.65 -2.15 -11.13
N ASN A 437 -31.45 -1.37 -10.07
CA ASN A 437 -30.41 -0.33 -10.01
C ASN A 437 -28.99 -0.84 -9.78
N THR A 438 -28.82 -2.07 -9.27
CA THR A 438 -27.52 -2.59 -8.82
C THR A 438 -26.98 -3.67 -9.75
N GLU A 439 -27.86 -4.47 -10.34
CA GLU A 439 -27.47 -5.58 -11.21
C GLU A 439 -26.78 -5.10 -12.49
N TYR A 440 -25.74 -5.85 -12.87
CA TYR A 440 -25.10 -5.69 -14.17
C TYR A 440 -24.51 -7.01 -14.65
N SER A 441 -24.35 -7.12 -15.96
CA SER A 441 -23.58 -8.18 -16.60
C SER A 441 -22.68 -7.57 -17.65
N GLY A 442 -21.42 -7.99 -17.68
CA GLY A 442 -20.47 -7.52 -18.65
C GLY A 442 -19.61 -8.63 -19.22
N LEU A 443 -19.31 -8.53 -20.51
CA LEU A 443 -18.41 -9.40 -21.24
C LEU A 443 -17.19 -8.58 -21.66
N ASN A 444 -16.01 -9.12 -21.45
CA ASN A 444 -14.73 -8.55 -21.86
C ASN A 444 -14.00 -9.59 -22.69
N ALA A 445 -13.65 -9.29 -23.93
CA ALA A 445 -12.82 -10.13 -24.78
C ALA A 445 -11.67 -9.31 -25.33
N ASN A 446 -10.44 -9.78 -25.20
CA ASN A 446 -9.26 -9.08 -25.68
C ASN A 446 -8.34 -10.08 -26.37
N PHE A 447 -8.18 -9.94 -27.68
CA PHE A 447 -7.19 -10.65 -28.46
C PHE A 447 -5.99 -9.73 -28.69
N ASN A 448 -4.78 -10.24 -28.48
CA ASN A 448 -3.54 -9.53 -28.74
C ASN A 448 -2.58 -10.47 -29.47
N TYR A 449 -1.98 -9.99 -30.54
CA TYR A 449 -0.92 -10.63 -31.30
C TYR A 449 0.31 -9.72 -31.30
N GLY A 450 1.43 -10.22 -30.80
CA GLY A 450 2.72 -9.56 -30.87
C GLY A 450 3.69 -10.36 -31.74
N LEU A 451 4.39 -9.67 -32.63
CA LEU A 451 5.53 -10.15 -33.38
C LEU A 451 6.77 -9.37 -32.94
N SER A 452 7.87 -10.05 -32.62
CA SER A 452 9.18 -9.45 -32.41
C SER A 452 10.19 -10.09 -33.36
N LEU A 453 10.99 -9.26 -34.02
CA LEU A 453 12.11 -9.63 -34.89
C LEU A 453 13.37 -9.07 -34.24
N ASP A 454 13.89 -9.78 -33.23
CA ASP A 454 14.89 -9.24 -32.30
C ASP A 454 16.20 -8.83 -33.01
N LYS A 455 16.64 -9.61 -34.00
CA LYS A 455 17.83 -9.29 -34.82
C LYS A 455 17.65 -8.01 -35.64
N GLN A 456 16.42 -7.62 -35.93
CA GLN A 456 16.08 -6.41 -36.70
C GLN A 456 15.65 -5.25 -35.81
N PHE A 457 15.61 -5.45 -34.48
CA PHE A 457 15.03 -4.53 -33.50
C PHE A 457 13.63 -4.04 -33.90
N LEU A 458 12.81 -4.90 -34.50
CA LEU A 458 11.49 -4.55 -35.00
C LEU A 458 10.44 -5.36 -34.24
N SER A 459 9.41 -4.72 -33.71
CA SER A 459 8.24 -5.41 -33.18
C SER A 459 6.96 -4.81 -33.74
N ALA A 460 5.93 -5.62 -33.87
CA ALA A 460 4.60 -5.19 -34.25
C ALA A 460 3.58 -5.81 -33.30
N ASP A 461 2.52 -5.06 -33.00
CA ASP A 461 1.41 -5.52 -32.19
C ASP A 461 0.09 -5.23 -32.90
N PHE A 462 -0.84 -6.14 -32.73
CA PHE A 462 -2.21 -6.00 -33.20
C PHE A 462 -3.13 -6.52 -32.10
N GLY A 463 -4.18 -5.79 -31.78
CA GLY A 463 -5.13 -6.20 -30.76
C GLY A 463 -6.55 -5.82 -31.09
N VAL A 464 -7.49 -6.65 -30.68
CA VAL A 464 -8.93 -6.41 -30.77
C VAL A 464 -9.51 -6.59 -29.39
N SER A 465 -10.19 -5.56 -28.89
CA SER A 465 -10.88 -5.56 -27.59
C SER A 465 -12.37 -5.40 -27.81
N TYR A 466 -13.18 -6.25 -27.21
CA TYR A 466 -14.62 -6.10 -27.15
C TYR A 466 -15.06 -6.02 -25.69
N PHE A 467 -15.89 -5.02 -25.39
CA PHE A 467 -16.50 -4.82 -24.10
C PHE A 467 -18.00 -4.67 -24.29
N SER A 468 -18.78 -5.38 -23.48
CA SER A 468 -20.22 -5.18 -23.38
C SER A 468 -20.55 -5.04 -21.90
N LEU A 469 -21.39 -4.07 -21.55
CA LEU A 469 -21.93 -3.90 -20.20
C LEU A 469 -23.42 -3.63 -20.32
N THR A 470 -24.21 -4.48 -19.70
CA THR A 470 -25.65 -4.33 -19.55
C THR A 470 -25.97 -3.99 -18.10
N ASN A 471 -26.69 -2.89 -17.89
CA ASN A 471 -27.21 -2.46 -16.59
C ASN A 471 -28.58 -1.78 -16.80
N ILE A 472 -29.11 -1.09 -15.78
CA ILE A 472 -30.40 -0.39 -15.86
C ILE A 472 -30.51 0.63 -17.01
N GLY A 473 -29.40 1.26 -17.39
CA GLY A 473 -29.32 2.25 -18.46
C GLY A 473 -29.30 1.64 -19.87
N GLY A 474 -29.29 0.31 -19.97
CA GLY A 474 -29.22 -0.42 -21.24
C GLY A 474 -27.88 -1.13 -21.43
N THR A 475 -27.59 -1.50 -22.68
CA THR A 475 -26.35 -2.18 -23.07
C THR A 475 -25.42 -1.24 -23.82
N THR A 476 -24.25 -0.99 -23.24
CA THR A 476 -23.14 -0.28 -23.87
C THR A 476 -22.15 -1.30 -24.42
N ASP A 477 -22.00 -1.32 -25.74
CA ASP A 477 -21.02 -2.14 -26.45
C ASP A 477 -19.89 -1.26 -26.97
N ASN A 478 -18.65 -1.75 -26.88
CA ASN A 478 -17.46 -1.09 -27.41
C ASN A 478 -16.54 -2.11 -28.08
N LEU A 479 -16.18 -1.87 -29.34
CA LEU A 479 -15.19 -2.61 -30.10
C LEU A 479 -13.98 -1.72 -30.35
N GLY A 480 -12.85 -2.07 -29.74
CA GLY A 480 -11.55 -1.45 -29.94
C GLY A 480 -10.67 -2.27 -30.88
N VAL A 481 -10.00 -1.63 -31.83
CA VAL A 481 -8.92 -2.20 -32.63
C VAL A 481 -7.66 -1.39 -32.36
N THR A 482 -6.54 -2.09 -32.17
CA THR A 482 -5.21 -1.52 -31.91
C THR A 482 -4.22 -2.11 -32.88
N ALA A 483 -3.32 -1.28 -33.39
CA ALA A 483 -2.16 -1.71 -34.14
C ALA A 483 -0.97 -0.84 -33.77
N GLY A 484 0.19 -1.45 -33.59
CA GLY A 484 1.42 -0.78 -33.22
C GLY A 484 2.63 -1.37 -33.93
N VAL A 485 3.64 -0.53 -34.15
CA VAL A 485 4.95 -0.94 -34.64
C VAL A 485 6.04 -0.19 -33.88
N SER A 486 7.07 -0.91 -33.46
CA SER A 486 8.28 -0.38 -32.84
C SER A 486 9.49 -0.76 -33.66
N LYS A 487 10.41 0.19 -33.89
CA LYS A 487 11.69 -0.09 -34.53
C LYS A 487 12.85 0.59 -33.82
N GLY A 488 13.88 -0.19 -33.54
CA GLY A 488 15.19 0.23 -33.06
C GLY A 488 16.13 0.53 -34.23
N PHE A 489 16.54 1.79 -34.34
CA PHE A 489 17.57 2.27 -35.25
C PHE A 489 18.90 2.43 -34.50
N LEU A 490 20.00 2.58 -35.26
CA LEU A 490 21.34 2.86 -34.72
C LEU A 490 21.79 1.83 -33.66
N LYS A 491 21.62 0.54 -33.95
CA LYS A 491 21.84 -0.57 -33.00
C LYS A 491 21.04 -0.37 -31.70
N ASN A 492 19.76 -0.02 -31.86
CA ASN A 492 18.80 0.23 -30.78
C ASN A 492 19.13 1.42 -29.85
N LYS A 493 19.94 2.39 -30.32
CA LYS A 493 20.15 3.66 -29.61
C LYS A 493 19.00 4.64 -29.81
N LEU A 494 18.23 4.49 -30.89
CA LEU A 494 17.01 5.23 -31.17
C LEU A 494 15.88 4.22 -31.34
N THR A 495 14.83 4.29 -30.52
CA THR A 495 13.64 3.44 -30.65
C THR A 495 12.45 4.31 -30.97
N SER A 496 11.80 4.04 -32.11
CA SER A 496 10.58 4.73 -32.54
C SER A 496 9.39 3.80 -32.43
N ASN A 497 8.26 4.30 -31.94
CA ASN A 497 7.01 3.56 -31.85
C ASN A 497 5.90 4.37 -32.52
N LEU A 498 5.05 3.70 -33.28
CA LEU A 498 3.80 4.24 -33.81
C LEU A 498 2.68 3.31 -33.36
N SER A 499 1.56 3.85 -32.91
CA SER A 499 0.36 3.06 -32.66
C SER A 499 -0.91 3.82 -33.03
N ALA A 500 -1.91 3.07 -33.46
CA ALA A 500 -3.25 3.54 -33.74
C ALA A 500 -4.24 2.70 -32.94
N ASN A 501 -5.26 3.35 -32.41
CA ASN A 501 -6.36 2.73 -31.71
C ASN A 501 -7.68 3.33 -32.19
N TYR A 502 -8.67 2.49 -32.45
CA TYR A 502 -10.00 2.90 -32.87
C TYR A 502 -11.05 2.17 -32.04
N ASN A 503 -11.85 2.90 -31.29
CA ASN A 503 -12.96 2.40 -30.48
C ASN A 503 -14.28 2.78 -31.12
N LEU A 504 -15.12 1.79 -31.35
CA LEU A 504 -16.45 1.90 -31.91
C LEU A 504 -17.46 1.54 -30.83
N SER A 505 -18.30 2.49 -30.42
CA SER A 505 -19.43 2.21 -29.53
C SER A 505 -20.75 2.70 -30.12
N LYS A 506 -21.88 2.33 -29.50
CA LYS A 506 -23.20 2.84 -29.90
C LYS A 506 -23.33 4.36 -29.72
N GLU A 507 -22.68 4.91 -28.71
CA GLU A 507 -22.81 6.32 -28.31
C GLU A 507 -21.76 7.21 -28.99
N SER A 508 -20.54 6.72 -29.11
CA SER A 508 -19.42 7.48 -29.67
C SER A 508 -18.38 6.61 -30.38
N ASN A 509 -17.66 7.21 -31.31
CA ASN A 509 -16.46 6.64 -31.90
C ASN A 509 -15.26 7.45 -31.41
N ALA A 510 -14.19 6.78 -31.01
CA ALA A 510 -12.97 7.45 -30.58
C ALA A 510 -11.76 6.83 -31.29
N MET A 511 -10.95 7.67 -31.92
CA MET A 511 -9.70 7.29 -32.55
C MET A 511 -8.56 7.94 -31.81
N SER A 512 -7.48 7.21 -31.59
CA SER A 512 -6.25 7.78 -31.11
C SER A 512 -5.03 7.28 -31.86
N PHE A 513 -4.09 8.19 -32.13
CA PHE A 513 -2.80 7.88 -32.71
C PHE A 513 -1.72 8.31 -31.74
N SER A 514 -0.70 7.48 -31.57
CA SER A 514 0.48 7.83 -30.81
C SER A 514 1.74 7.58 -31.64
N ALA A 515 2.68 8.50 -31.54
CA ALA A 515 4.01 8.37 -32.10
C ALA A 515 5.01 8.72 -31.01
N SER A 516 6.05 7.91 -30.82
CA SER A 516 7.13 8.25 -29.91
C SER A 516 8.49 7.89 -30.47
N ALA A 517 9.51 8.64 -30.10
CA ALA A 517 10.90 8.36 -30.43
C ALA A 517 11.74 8.57 -29.17
N ARG A 518 12.56 7.59 -28.80
CA ARG A 518 13.45 7.67 -27.64
C ARG A 518 14.88 7.40 -28.08
N MET A 519 15.77 8.35 -27.81
CA MET A 519 17.17 8.28 -28.19
C MET A 519 18.08 8.31 -26.95
N LYS A 520 19.12 7.49 -26.98
CA LYS A 520 20.26 7.54 -26.05
C LYS A 520 21.51 7.98 -26.82
N PRO A 521 21.69 9.29 -27.06
CA PRO A 521 22.82 9.77 -27.87
C PRO A 521 24.17 9.47 -27.20
N ALA A 522 24.22 9.48 -25.86
CA ALA A 522 25.40 9.14 -25.05
C ALA A 522 24.98 8.47 -23.73
N LYS A 523 25.95 7.91 -22.99
CA LYS A 523 25.71 7.09 -21.77
C LYS A 523 24.84 7.78 -20.72
N HIS A 524 25.00 9.09 -20.58
CA HIS A 524 24.35 9.93 -19.58
C HIS A 524 23.13 10.69 -20.11
N HIS A 525 22.83 10.61 -21.41
CA HIS A 525 21.83 11.45 -22.05
C HIS A 525 20.66 10.62 -22.59
N ARG A 526 19.44 11.12 -22.41
CA ARG A 526 18.21 10.56 -22.96
C ARG A 526 17.37 11.69 -23.53
N VAL A 527 16.83 11.48 -24.73
CA VAL A 527 15.87 12.37 -25.38
C VAL A 527 14.63 11.55 -25.71
N GLY A 528 13.46 12.05 -25.38
CA GLY A 528 12.17 11.46 -25.72
C GLY A 528 11.30 12.46 -26.45
N LEU A 529 10.63 12.02 -27.50
CA LEU A 529 9.55 12.75 -28.15
C LEU A 529 8.33 11.85 -28.12
N THR A 530 7.17 12.37 -27.75
CA THR A 530 5.88 11.67 -27.86
C THR A 530 4.83 12.62 -28.40
N ALA A 531 4.17 12.24 -29.47
CA ALA A 531 3.00 12.90 -30.03
C ALA A 531 1.78 11.98 -29.87
N TYR A 532 0.64 12.58 -29.57
CA TYR A 532 -0.62 11.89 -29.34
C TYR A 532 -1.74 12.71 -29.97
N GLN A 533 -2.64 12.05 -30.66
CA GLN A 533 -3.78 12.66 -31.34
C GLN A 533 -5.02 11.87 -30.94
N VAL A 534 -6.06 12.54 -30.46
CA VAL A 534 -7.35 11.93 -30.12
C VAL A 534 -8.45 12.64 -30.86
N MET A 535 -9.36 11.87 -31.43
CA MET A 535 -10.56 12.37 -32.08
C MET A 535 -11.72 11.57 -31.52
N SER A 536 -12.71 12.26 -30.97
CA SER A 536 -13.94 11.65 -30.48
C SER A 536 -15.14 12.26 -31.19
N GLN A 537 -16.02 11.40 -31.66
CA GLN A 537 -17.26 11.75 -32.33
C GLN A 537 -18.43 11.10 -31.59
N ASP A 538 -19.23 11.92 -30.92
CA ASP A 538 -20.52 11.52 -30.34
C ASP A 538 -21.56 11.46 -31.46
N LYS A 539 -22.34 10.36 -31.49
CA LYS A 539 -23.34 10.11 -32.54
C LYS A 539 -24.65 10.86 -32.31
N THR A 540 -24.88 11.34 -31.10
CA THR A 540 -26.14 11.98 -30.66
C THR A 540 -25.99 13.49 -30.43
N ALA A 541 -24.80 13.94 -30.04
CA ALA A 541 -24.56 15.31 -29.62
C ALA A 541 -23.27 15.87 -30.24
N ALA A 542 -23.39 16.52 -31.39
CA ALA A 542 -22.22 17.06 -32.13
C ALA A 542 -21.40 18.10 -31.33
N ASN A 543 -21.98 18.72 -30.31
CA ASN A 543 -21.27 19.62 -29.39
C ASN A 543 -20.30 18.89 -28.44
N ARG A 544 -20.41 17.56 -28.31
CA ARG A 544 -19.49 16.70 -27.54
C ARG A 544 -18.35 16.14 -28.38
N ASN A 545 -18.33 16.42 -29.69
CA ASN A 545 -17.21 16.06 -30.55
C ASN A 545 -15.97 16.87 -30.17
N PHE A 546 -14.82 16.22 -30.08
CA PHE A 546 -13.57 16.90 -29.83
C PHE A 546 -12.42 16.29 -30.62
N ASN A 547 -11.41 17.13 -30.83
CA ASN A 547 -10.14 16.76 -31.42
C ASN A 547 -9.05 17.37 -30.55
N GLU A 548 -8.08 16.57 -30.10
CA GLU A 548 -6.95 17.01 -29.29
C GLU A 548 -5.64 16.41 -29.79
N PHE A 549 -4.69 17.29 -30.08
CA PHE A 549 -3.28 16.95 -30.30
C PHE A 549 -2.48 17.29 -29.05
N ARG A 550 -1.55 16.42 -28.67
CA ARG A 550 -0.55 16.67 -27.64
C ARG A 550 0.83 16.19 -28.10
N GLY A 551 1.82 17.07 -28.03
CA GLY A 551 3.23 16.76 -28.17
C GLY A 551 3.96 16.92 -26.84
N THR A 552 4.97 16.08 -26.60
CA THR A 552 5.89 16.21 -25.46
C THR A 552 7.31 15.93 -25.92
N LEU A 553 8.23 16.80 -25.55
CA LEU A 553 9.68 16.61 -25.74
C LEU A 553 10.31 16.57 -24.35
N ASP A 554 11.07 15.53 -24.07
CA ASP A 554 11.83 15.37 -22.84
C ASP A 554 13.31 15.16 -23.12
N TYR A 555 14.13 15.73 -22.26
CA TYR A 555 15.56 15.50 -22.21
C TYR A 555 15.94 15.20 -20.76
N THR A 556 16.81 14.23 -20.54
CA THR A 556 17.34 13.90 -19.21
C THR A 556 18.82 13.58 -19.30
N TYR A 557 19.60 14.27 -18.48
CA TYR A 557 20.99 13.96 -18.17
C TYR A 557 21.05 13.26 -16.80
N THR A 558 21.71 12.11 -16.69
CA THR A 558 21.90 11.37 -15.44
C THR A 558 23.39 11.24 -15.16
N PHE A 559 23.84 11.57 -13.95
CA PHE A 559 25.26 11.49 -13.55
C PHE A 559 25.45 10.67 -12.29
#